data_AF-A0A0L0G0Q3-F1
#
_entry.id   AF-A0A0L0G0Q3-F1
#
_cell.length_a   1.000
_cell.length_b   1.000
_cell.length_c   1.000
_cell.angle_alpha   90.00
_cell.angle_beta   90.00
_cell.angle_gamma   90.00
#
_symmetry.space_group_name_H-M   'P 1'
#
loop_
_entity.id
_entity.type
_entity.pdbx_description
1 polymer ?
#
loop_
_entity_poly.entity_id
_entity_poly.type
_entity_poly.pdbx_seq_one_letter_code
_entity_poly.pdbx_strand_id
1 'polypeptide(L)'
;MYRDLEAQNPQLYTSNGVLMMLDRNRKCKDHPERFQETMPVEAFDIIVSCEERVFDQILQAFDEYEGGMETVHIVNLDIKDNHEDATIGSFAMNDLCHMIEKSDDLDEDMEDIILR
;
A
#
# COMPACT_ATOMS: atom_id res chain seq x y z
N MET A 1 -5.17 19.67 -4.28
CA MET A 1 -5.60 18.71 -5.32
C MET A 1 -7.11 18.68 -5.55
N TYR A 2 -7.96 18.28 -4.58
CA TYR A 2 -9.43 18.20 -4.81
C TYR A 2 -10.01 19.51 -5.38
N ARG A 3 -9.80 20.64 -4.68
CA ARG A 3 -10.32 21.95 -5.10
C ARG A 3 -9.74 22.40 -6.44
N ASP A 4 -8.50 22.04 -6.72
CA ASP A 4 -7.81 22.43 -7.96
C ASP A 4 -8.43 21.71 -9.16
N LEU A 5 -8.68 20.40 -9.04
CA LEU A 5 -9.34 19.62 -10.09
C LEU A 5 -10.80 20.02 -10.26
N GLU A 6 -11.53 20.25 -9.17
CA GLU A 6 -12.90 20.75 -9.17
C GLU A 6 -13.01 22.11 -9.90
N ALA A 7 -12.05 23.01 -9.69
CA ALA A 7 -12.01 24.30 -10.39
C ALA A 7 -11.63 24.19 -11.87
N GLN A 8 -10.82 23.19 -12.24
CA GLN A 8 -10.39 22.97 -13.62
C GLN A 8 -11.50 22.39 -14.51
N ASN A 9 -12.10 21.27 -14.11
CA ASN A 9 -13.17 20.61 -14.86
C ASN A 9 -13.97 19.63 -13.99
N PRO A 10 -15.01 20.10 -13.28
CA PRO A 10 -15.72 19.27 -12.31
C PRO A 10 -16.47 18.12 -12.99
N GLN A 11 -16.97 18.29 -14.22
CA GLN A 11 -17.69 17.23 -14.93
C GLN A 11 -16.78 16.06 -15.27
N LEU A 12 -15.58 16.33 -15.81
CA LEU A 12 -14.61 15.30 -16.16
C LEU A 12 -14.12 14.52 -14.95
N TYR A 13 -13.76 15.21 -13.86
CA TYR A 13 -13.20 14.55 -12.68
C TYR A 13 -14.25 13.90 -11.78
N THR A 14 -15.53 14.25 -11.97
CA THR A 14 -16.65 13.48 -11.40
C THR A 14 -16.88 12.22 -12.22
N SER A 15 -16.90 12.31 -13.56
CA SER A 15 -17.23 11.16 -14.41
C SER A 15 -16.18 10.04 -14.39
N ASN A 16 -14.89 10.38 -14.21
CA ASN A 16 -13.82 9.39 -14.03
C ASN A 16 -13.60 8.96 -12.57
N GLY A 17 -14.41 9.46 -11.64
CA GLY A 17 -14.38 9.08 -10.22
C GLY A 17 -13.23 9.67 -9.40
N VAL A 18 -12.35 10.50 -9.97
CA VAL A 18 -11.20 11.06 -9.25
C VAL A 18 -11.64 11.93 -8.08
N LEU A 19 -12.65 12.80 -8.25
CA LEU A 19 -13.12 13.62 -7.12
C LEU A 19 -13.66 12.77 -5.97
N MET A 20 -14.37 11.68 -6.27
CA MET A 20 -14.87 10.74 -5.25
C MET A 20 -13.71 10.02 -4.54
N MET A 21 -12.69 9.59 -5.29
CA MET A 21 -11.47 9.00 -4.74
C MET A 21 -10.75 9.97 -3.80
N LEU A 22 -10.60 11.23 -4.20
CA LEU A 22 -9.94 12.25 -3.37
C LEU A 22 -10.73 12.63 -2.13
N ASP A 23 -12.07 12.67 -2.23
CA ASP A 23 -12.94 12.85 -1.06
C ASP A 23 -12.85 11.68 -0.08
N ARG A 24 -12.70 10.45 -0.57
CA ARG A 24 -12.43 9.28 0.27
C ARG A 24 -11.06 9.41 0.95
N ASN A 25 -10.00 9.68 0.20
CA ASN A 25 -8.63 9.72 0.73
C ASN A 25 -8.45 10.78 1.83
N ARG A 26 -9.02 11.98 1.65
CA ARG A 26 -8.93 13.06 2.66
C ARG A 26 -9.65 12.77 3.98
N LYS A 27 -10.57 11.80 3.99
CA LYS A 27 -11.22 11.32 5.23
C LYS A 27 -10.34 10.33 5.98
N CYS A 28 -9.41 9.67 5.29
CA CYS A 28 -8.47 8.74 5.90
C CYS A 28 -7.20 9.45 6.40
N LYS A 29 -6.65 10.38 5.62
CA LYS A 29 -5.44 11.15 6.00
C LYS A 29 -5.34 12.49 5.28
N ASP A 30 -4.50 13.39 5.81
CA ASP A 30 -4.38 14.77 5.32
C ASP A 30 -3.71 14.89 3.95
N HIS A 31 -2.71 14.05 3.66
CA HIS A 31 -1.91 14.11 2.44
C HIS A 31 -1.31 12.73 2.09
N PRO A 32 -0.95 12.48 0.83
CA PRO A 32 -0.11 11.32 0.48
C PRO A 32 1.29 11.46 1.09
N GLU A 33 1.92 10.34 1.38
CA GLU A 33 3.23 10.24 2.03
C GLU A 33 4.16 9.41 1.15
N ARG A 34 5.45 9.75 1.14
CA ARG A 34 6.47 9.01 0.39
C ARG A 34 7.21 8.09 1.34
N PHE A 35 7.24 6.80 1.02
CA PHE A 35 7.86 5.77 1.86
C PHE A 35 9.32 6.08 2.22
N GLN A 36 10.10 6.59 1.28
CA GLN A 36 11.52 6.90 1.49
C GLN A 36 11.75 8.07 2.48
N GLU A 37 10.76 8.96 2.64
CA GLU A 37 10.84 10.09 3.57
C GLU A 37 10.43 9.69 4.99
N THR A 38 9.82 8.52 5.15
CA THR A 38 9.36 7.98 6.45
C THR A 38 10.32 6.96 7.05
N MET A 39 11.50 6.74 6.46
CA MET A 39 12.54 5.85 6.99
C MET A 39 13.29 6.51 8.18
N PRO A 40 13.68 5.76 9.24
CA PRO A 40 13.39 4.35 9.46
C PRO A 40 11.93 4.02 9.68
N VAL A 41 11.52 2.89 9.12
CA VAL A 41 10.33 2.18 9.55
C VAL A 41 10.67 1.46 10.86
N GLU A 42 10.47 2.09 12.01
CA GLU A 42 10.68 1.44 13.32
C GLU A 42 9.45 0.60 13.77
N ALA A 43 8.49 0.29 12.88
CA ALA A 43 7.17 -0.18 13.33
C ALA A 43 6.34 -1.07 12.37
N PHE A 44 6.90 -1.61 11.28
CA PHE A 44 6.12 -2.52 10.41
C PHE A 44 6.71 -3.93 10.44
N ASP A 45 5.89 -4.89 10.84
CA ASP A 45 6.21 -6.32 10.71
C ASP A 45 6.13 -6.75 9.23
N ILE A 46 5.19 -6.17 8.48
CA ILE A 46 4.93 -6.46 7.07
C ILE A 46 4.69 -5.17 6.27
N ILE A 47 5.26 -5.13 5.07
CA ILE A 47 5.01 -4.12 4.05
C ILE A 47 4.42 -4.81 2.82
N VAL A 48 3.29 -4.31 2.34
CA VAL A 48 2.65 -4.83 1.13
C VAL A 48 2.74 -3.80 0.00
N SER A 49 3.28 -4.20 -1.14
CA SER A 49 3.28 -3.40 -2.37
C SER A 49 2.18 -3.83 -3.33
N CYS A 50 1.73 -2.90 -4.16
CA CYS A 50 0.64 -3.13 -5.12
C CYS A 50 1.11 -3.38 -6.57
N GLU A 51 2.40 -3.24 -6.86
CA GLU A 51 3.01 -3.53 -8.17
C GLU A 51 4.51 -3.83 -8.00
N GLU A 52 5.07 -4.63 -8.91
CA GLU A 52 6.49 -5.06 -8.88
C GLU A 52 7.46 -3.87 -8.84
N ARG A 53 7.17 -2.80 -9.58
CA ARG A 53 8.01 -1.61 -9.58
C ARG A 53 8.05 -0.90 -8.23
N VAL A 54 6.95 -0.93 -7.47
CA VAL A 54 6.89 -0.36 -6.11
C VAL A 54 7.63 -1.27 -5.14
N PHE A 55 7.51 -2.58 -5.29
CA PHE A 55 8.29 -3.56 -4.54
C PHE A 55 9.80 -3.30 -4.67
N ASP A 56 10.30 -3.15 -5.90
CA ASP A 56 11.71 -2.84 -6.16
C ASP A 56 12.16 -1.53 -5.50
N GLN A 57 11.31 -0.49 -5.52
CA GLN A 57 11.60 0.79 -4.88
C GLN A 57 11.66 0.69 -3.35
N ILE A 58 10.88 -0.19 -2.74
CA ILE A 58 10.93 -0.46 -1.30
C ILE A 58 12.24 -1.18 -0.97
N LEU A 59 12.61 -2.22 -1.72
CA LEU A 59 13.87 -2.93 -1.54
C LEU A 59 15.07 -1.98 -1.67
N GLN A 60 15.09 -1.14 -2.70
CA GLN A 60 16.14 -0.14 -2.87
C GLN A 60 16.22 0.82 -1.67
N ALA A 61 15.08 1.24 -1.12
CA ALA A 61 15.05 2.13 0.04
C ALA A 61 15.63 1.46 1.30
N PHE A 62 15.45 0.14 1.46
CA PHE A 62 16.09 -0.62 2.54
C PHE A 62 17.59 -0.83 2.28
N ASP A 63 18.01 -1.08 1.05
CA ASP A 63 19.44 -1.20 0.69
C ASP A 63 20.23 0.10 0.94
N GLU A 64 19.59 1.25 0.73
CA GLU A 64 20.17 2.58 0.98
C GLU A 64 20.11 2.99 2.47
N TYR A 65 19.37 2.25 3.30
CA TYR A 65 19.17 2.57 4.70
C TYR A 65 20.27 1.97 5.59
N GLU A 66 21.08 2.83 6.22
CA GLU A 66 22.23 2.40 7.04
C GLU A 66 21.88 2.06 8.51
N GLY A 67 20.59 1.91 8.87
CA GLY A 67 20.15 1.70 10.25
C GLY A 67 19.88 0.24 10.68
N GLY A 68 19.11 0.07 11.76
CA GLY A 68 19.04 -1.17 12.56
C GLY A 68 18.45 -2.42 11.89
N MET A 69 18.74 -3.58 12.51
CA MET A 69 18.48 -4.96 12.05
C MET A 69 17.06 -5.49 12.37
N GLU A 70 16.02 -4.66 12.33
CA GLU A 70 14.66 -5.20 12.48
C GLU A 70 14.22 -5.84 11.16
N THR A 71 13.78 -7.10 11.25
CA THR A 71 13.36 -7.88 10.08
C THR A 71 11.95 -7.48 9.71
N VAL A 72 11.70 -7.25 8.42
CA VAL A 72 10.39 -6.92 7.88
C VAL A 72 10.09 -7.80 6.69
N HIS A 73 8.87 -8.33 6.62
CA HIS A 73 8.40 -9.07 5.46
C HIS A 73 7.87 -8.12 4.41
N ILE A 74 8.38 -8.22 3.18
CA ILE A 74 7.89 -7.41 2.07
C ILE A 74 7.19 -8.34 1.09
N VAL A 75 5.90 -8.09 0.84
CA VAL A 75 5.06 -8.93 -0.03
C VAL A 75 4.48 -8.08 -1.15
N ASN A 76 4.56 -8.57 -2.39
CA ASN A 76 3.93 -7.91 -3.52
C ASN A 76 2.62 -8.56 -3.92
N LEU A 77 1.54 -7.78 -3.95
CA LEU A 77 0.27 -8.15 -4.55
C LEU A 77 0.10 -7.33 -5.84
N ASP A 78 0.22 -7.97 -7.00
CA ASP A 78 0.11 -7.27 -8.29
C ASP A 78 -1.34 -6.85 -8.57
N ILE A 79 -1.64 -5.57 -8.36
CA ILE A 79 -2.96 -4.96 -8.48
C ILE A 79 -2.91 -3.91 -9.59
N LYS A 80 -3.78 -4.05 -10.60
CA LYS A 80 -3.86 -3.07 -11.68
C LYS A 80 -4.36 -1.71 -11.18
N ASP A 81 -3.79 -0.64 -11.74
CA ASP A 81 -4.12 0.75 -11.37
C ASP A 81 -5.46 1.21 -11.97
N ASN A 82 -6.56 0.67 -11.45
CA ASN A 82 -7.91 1.16 -11.68
C ASN A 82 -8.81 0.87 -10.47
N HIS A 83 -9.98 1.51 -10.41
CA HIS A 83 -10.87 1.45 -9.25
C HIS A 83 -11.43 0.04 -8.96
N GLU A 84 -11.70 -0.75 -10.00
CA GLU A 84 -12.30 -2.08 -9.87
C GLU A 84 -11.28 -3.07 -9.31
N ASP A 85 -10.11 -3.16 -9.95
CA ASP A 85 -9.02 -4.03 -9.52
C ASP A 85 -8.48 -3.60 -8.14
N ALA A 86 -8.39 -2.31 -7.83
CA ALA A 86 -8.01 -1.83 -6.49
C ALA A 86 -9.02 -2.28 -5.40
N THR A 87 -10.31 -2.34 -5.73
CA THR A 87 -11.32 -2.83 -4.79
C THR A 87 -11.17 -4.33 -4.57
N ILE A 88 -10.95 -5.11 -5.62
CA ILE A 88 -10.71 -6.56 -5.52
C ILE A 88 -9.42 -6.83 -4.73
N GLY A 89 -8.34 -6.14 -5.08
CA GLY A 89 -7.06 -6.24 -4.39
C GLY A 89 -7.16 -5.88 -2.91
N SER A 90 -8.03 -4.93 -2.53
CA SER A 90 -8.24 -4.60 -1.11
C SER A 90 -8.83 -5.76 -0.30
N PHE A 91 -9.67 -6.62 -0.91
CA PHE A 91 -10.16 -7.82 -0.25
C PHE A 91 -9.05 -8.86 -0.08
N ALA A 92 -8.26 -9.11 -1.13
CA ALA A 92 -7.12 -10.02 -1.05
C ALA A 92 -6.10 -9.58 0.02
N MET A 93 -5.82 -8.27 0.08
CA MET A 93 -4.94 -7.68 1.08
C MET A 93 -5.52 -7.81 2.50
N ASN A 94 -6.84 -7.64 2.65
CA ASN A 94 -7.52 -7.87 3.92
C ASN A 94 -7.45 -9.34 4.35
N ASP A 95 -7.62 -10.29 3.42
CA ASP A 95 -7.52 -11.72 3.72
C ASP A 95 -6.09 -12.10 4.12
N LEU A 96 -5.07 -11.56 3.43
CA LEU A 96 -3.67 -11.69 3.81
C LEU A 96 -3.43 -11.20 5.24
N CYS A 97 -3.88 -9.99 5.58
CA CYS A 97 -3.75 -9.44 6.94
C CYS A 97 -4.45 -10.33 7.99
N HIS A 98 -5.61 -10.92 7.68
CA HIS A 98 -6.29 -11.84 8.59
C HIS A 98 -5.57 -13.18 8.76
N MET A 99 -4.81 -13.65 7.77
CA MET A 99 -3.98 -14.86 7.90
C MET A 99 -2.77 -14.58 8.78
N ILE A 100 -2.12 -13.43 8.58
CA ILE A 100 -1.01 -12.93 9.39
C ILE A 100 -1.43 -12.79 10.86
N GLU A 101 -2.56 -12.12 11.14
CA GLU A 101 -3.03 -11.89 12.51
C GLU A 101 -3.31 -13.20 13.28
N LYS A 102 -3.60 -14.30 12.55
CA LYS A 102 -3.85 -15.62 13.14
C LYS A 102 -2.60 -16.47 13.31
N SER A 103 -1.47 -16.05 12.77
CA SER A 103 -0.21 -16.77 12.95
C SER A 103 0.35 -16.51 14.35
N ASP A 104 0.80 -17.59 14.99
CA ASP A 104 1.48 -17.53 16.28
C ASP A 104 2.99 -17.22 16.10
N ASP A 105 3.55 -17.61 14.94
CA ASP A 105 4.93 -17.36 14.53
C ASP A 105 4.98 -16.97 13.04
N LEU A 106 5.01 -15.67 12.80
CA LEU A 106 4.90 -15.11 11.46
C LEU A 106 6.07 -15.52 10.55
N ASP A 107 7.27 -15.64 11.10
CA ASP A 107 8.48 -15.95 10.32
C ASP A 107 8.45 -17.40 9.82
N GLU A 108 7.93 -18.33 10.62
CA GLU A 108 7.76 -19.73 10.21
C GLU A 108 6.57 -19.91 9.26
N ASP A 109 5.46 -19.20 9.49
CA ASP A 109 4.20 -19.40 8.74
C ASP A 109 4.14 -18.64 7.41
N MET A 110 5.02 -17.66 7.16
CA MET A 110 4.91 -16.75 6.00
C MET A 110 4.91 -17.48 4.65
N GLU A 111 5.72 -18.52 4.48
CA GLU A 111 5.76 -19.31 3.24
C GLU A 111 4.40 -19.97 2.96
N ASP A 112 3.76 -20.54 3.97
CA ASP A 112 2.45 -21.17 3.86
C ASP A 112 1.33 -20.14 3.65
N ILE A 113 1.45 -18.94 4.24
CA ILE A 113 0.50 -17.84 4.08
C ILE A 113 0.50 -17.32 2.64
N ILE A 114 1.67 -17.16 2.01
CA ILE A 114 1.80 -16.62 0.65
C ILE A 114 1.37 -17.64 -0.42
N LEU A 115 1.46 -18.95 -0.14
CA LEU A 115 1.14 -20.02 -1.10
C LEU A 115 -0.35 -20.38 -1.17
N ARG A 116 -1.21 -19.79 -0.32
CA ARG A 116 -2.65 -20.05 -0.28
C ARG A 116 -3.47 -19.10 -1.14
#